data_AF-A0A3D3EY89-F1
#
_entry.id   AF-A0A3D3EY89-F1
#
_cell.length_a   1.000
_cell.length_b   1.000
_cell.length_c   1.000
_cell.angle_alpha   90.00
_cell.angle_beta   90.00
_cell.angle_gamma   90.00
#
_symmetry.space_group_name_H-M   'P 1'
#
loop_
_entity.id
_entity.type
_entity.pdbx_description
1 polymer ?
#
loop_
_entity_poly.entity_id
_entity_poly.type
_entity_poly.pdbx_seq_one_letter_code
_entity_poly.pdbx_strand_id
1 'polypeptide(L)'
;MGNAVNRVRKAREIMIDRAAEASAYILEHKLANQSGLEYRALQALCAADSTFCDSLLNYTADSDSLKAKTAIALLAGERDPDLLPVISAHLAEERYLATCIAVLGNYQSAESLTMLLQHKDIANERLRFLVARSISLQSSDIAKEAILSFEDDPSFLIQALIRNLPKDDQ
;
A
#
# COMPACT_ATOMS: atom_id res chain seq x y z
N MET A 1 -30.62 -15.37 -1.21
CA MET A 1 -29.72 -14.21 -1.34
C MET A 1 -28.28 -14.65 -1.70
N GLY A 2 -28.03 -15.08 -2.94
CA GLY A 2 -26.71 -15.63 -3.35
C GLY A 2 -26.19 -15.12 -4.70
N ASN A 3 -26.72 -14.01 -5.22
CA ASN A 3 -26.54 -13.64 -6.62
C ASN A 3 -25.48 -12.55 -6.86
N ALA A 4 -25.24 -11.62 -5.93
CA ALA A 4 -24.29 -10.52 -6.15
C ALA A 4 -22.82 -10.96 -6.05
N VAL A 5 -22.47 -11.69 -4.99
CA VAL A 5 -21.08 -12.13 -4.74
C VAL A 5 -20.59 -13.07 -5.84
N ASN A 6 -21.41 -14.05 -6.25
CA ASN A 6 -21.07 -14.98 -7.34
C ASN A 6 -20.94 -14.27 -8.69
N ARG A 7 -21.77 -13.25 -8.97
CA ARG A 7 -21.63 -12.43 -10.18
C ARG A 7 -20.31 -11.64 -10.19
N VAL A 8 -19.92 -11.05 -9.06
CA VAL A 8 -18.64 -10.32 -8.95
C VAL A 8 -17.45 -11.28 -9.11
N ARG A 9 -17.51 -12.48 -8.52
CA ARG A 9 -16.46 -13.49 -8.71
C ARG A 9 -16.33 -13.89 -10.19
N LYS A 10 -17.44 -14.24 -10.84
CA LYS A 10 -17.44 -14.62 -12.26
C LYS A 10 -16.98 -13.48 -13.18
N ALA A 11 -17.32 -12.22 -12.85
CA ALA A 11 -16.84 -11.06 -13.60
C ALA A 11 -15.31 -10.88 -13.47
N ARG A 12 -14.73 -11.20 -12.31
CA ARG A 12 -13.26 -11.19 -12.14
C ARG A 12 -12.58 -12.28 -12.96
N GLU A 13 -13.13 -13.49 -12.94
CA GLU A 13 -12.64 -14.60 -13.77
C GLU A 13 -12.61 -14.20 -15.25
N ILE A 14 -13.72 -13.67 -15.78
CA ILE A 14 -13.79 -13.20 -17.17
C ILE A 14 -12.78 -12.08 -17.46
N MET A 15 -12.57 -11.17 -16.50
CA MET A 15 -11.60 -10.07 -16.68
C MET A 15 -10.16 -10.59 -16.71
N ILE A 16 -9.83 -11.60 -15.91
CA ILE A 16 -8.52 -12.26 -15.92
C ILE A 16 -8.33 -13.04 -17.22
N ASP A 17 -9.33 -13.83 -17.64
CA ASP A 17 -9.29 -14.58 -18.90
C ASP A 17 -9.10 -13.68 -20.13
N ARG A 18 -9.49 -12.40 -20.01
CA ARG A 18 -9.38 -11.38 -21.07
C ARG A 18 -8.40 -10.28 -20.72
N ALA A 19 -7.42 -10.53 -19.84
CA ALA A 19 -6.45 -9.53 -19.39
C ALA A 19 -5.75 -8.85 -20.57
N ALA A 20 -5.28 -9.63 -21.56
CA ALA A 20 -4.62 -9.10 -22.76
C ALA A 20 -5.47 -8.06 -23.54
N GLU A 21 -6.79 -8.20 -23.54
CA GLU A 21 -7.71 -7.27 -24.20
C GLU A 21 -8.11 -6.10 -23.29
N ALA A 22 -8.28 -6.37 -22.00
CA ALA A 22 -8.82 -5.42 -21.03
C ALA A 22 -7.76 -4.47 -20.46
N SER A 23 -6.50 -4.90 -20.36
CA SER A 23 -5.44 -4.16 -19.67
C SER A 23 -5.23 -2.76 -20.21
N ALA A 24 -5.19 -2.58 -21.53
CA ALA A 24 -5.02 -1.25 -22.13
C ALA A 24 -6.14 -0.28 -21.72
N TYR A 25 -7.39 -0.73 -21.82
CA TYR A 25 -8.55 0.07 -21.42
C TYR A 25 -8.56 0.37 -19.91
N ILE A 26 -8.17 -0.60 -19.08
CA ILE A 26 -8.11 -0.45 -17.64
C ILE A 26 -7.05 0.58 -17.23
N LEU A 27 -5.84 0.48 -17.78
CA LEU A 27 -4.74 1.40 -17.50
C LEU A 27 -5.12 2.85 -17.89
N GLU A 28 -5.79 3.01 -19.03
CA GLU A 28 -6.20 4.33 -19.51
C GLU A 28 -7.33 4.96 -18.68
N HIS A 29 -8.34 4.16 -18.32
CA HIS A 29 -9.63 4.71 -17.84
C HIS A 29 -10.04 4.30 -16.42
N LYS A 30 -9.41 3.29 -15.81
CA LYS A 30 -9.90 2.67 -14.57
C LYS A 30 -8.96 2.82 -13.38
N LEU A 31 -7.75 3.34 -13.56
CA LEU A 31 -6.85 3.61 -12.43
C LEU A 31 -7.36 4.73 -11.51
N ALA A 32 -8.05 5.74 -12.04
CA ALA A 32 -8.67 6.82 -11.25
C ALA A 32 -10.00 6.38 -10.60
N ASN A 33 -10.05 5.19 -9.99
CA ASN A 33 -11.28 4.63 -9.44
C ASN A 33 -11.60 5.17 -8.04
N GLN A 34 -12.88 5.26 -7.72
CA GLN A 34 -13.39 5.62 -6.39
C GLN A 34 -14.23 4.49 -5.75
N SER A 35 -14.35 3.35 -6.44
CA SER A 35 -15.16 2.23 -6.03
C SER A 35 -14.30 1.14 -5.40
N GLY A 36 -14.57 0.82 -4.13
CA GLY A 36 -13.89 -0.29 -3.45
C GLY A 36 -14.16 -1.68 -4.08
N LEU A 37 -15.18 -1.83 -4.92
CA LEU A 37 -15.37 -3.06 -5.70
C LEU A 37 -14.48 -3.10 -6.94
N GLU A 38 -14.31 -1.96 -7.60
CA GLU A 38 -13.40 -1.81 -8.75
C GLU A 38 -11.95 -2.00 -8.30
N TYR A 39 -11.53 -1.33 -7.22
CA TYR A 39 -10.19 -1.52 -6.65
C TYR A 39 -9.87 -2.99 -6.39
N ARG A 40 -10.80 -3.74 -5.77
CA ARG A 40 -10.60 -5.18 -5.51
C ARG A 40 -10.60 -6.03 -6.79
N ALA A 41 -11.24 -5.58 -7.86
CA ALA A 41 -11.13 -6.24 -9.16
C ALA A 41 -9.74 -5.99 -9.75
N LEU A 42 -9.25 -4.75 -9.71
CA LEU A 42 -7.89 -4.39 -10.15
C LEU A 42 -6.83 -5.15 -9.37
N GLN A 43 -6.98 -5.29 -8.04
CA GLN A 43 -6.10 -6.12 -7.21
C GLN A 43 -6.08 -7.58 -7.70
N ALA A 44 -7.25 -8.16 -7.97
CA ALA A 44 -7.32 -9.54 -8.45
C ALA A 44 -6.70 -9.71 -9.85
N LEU A 45 -6.78 -8.69 -10.71
CA LEU A 45 -6.11 -8.70 -12.00
C LEU A 45 -4.59 -8.57 -11.84
N CYS A 46 -4.13 -7.65 -11.01
CA CYS A 46 -2.72 -7.42 -10.70
C CYS A 46 -2.04 -8.70 -10.19
N ALA A 47 -2.69 -9.41 -9.28
CA ALA A 47 -2.20 -10.69 -8.75
C ALA A 47 -2.19 -11.83 -9.78
N ALA A 48 -3.03 -11.77 -10.82
CA ALA A 48 -3.22 -12.85 -11.78
C ALA A 48 -2.46 -12.64 -13.10
N ASP A 49 -2.15 -11.39 -13.47
CA ASP A 49 -1.54 -11.01 -14.74
C ASP A 49 -0.31 -10.12 -14.51
N SER A 50 0.89 -10.72 -14.60
CA SER A 50 2.14 -10.00 -14.34
C SER A 50 2.39 -8.89 -15.36
N THR A 51 1.93 -9.03 -16.60
CA THR A 51 2.10 -7.99 -17.64
C THR A 51 1.32 -6.72 -17.28
N PHE A 52 0.10 -6.87 -16.77
CA PHE A 52 -0.69 -5.78 -16.23
C PHE A 52 -0.01 -5.17 -15.01
N CYS A 53 0.48 -5.99 -14.07
CA CYS A 53 1.20 -5.54 -12.89
C CYS A 53 2.41 -4.68 -13.26
N ASP A 54 3.31 -5.18 -14.10
CA ASP A 54 4.52 -4.49 -14.55
C ASP A 54 4.19 -3.16 -15.23
N SER A 55 3.08 -3.13 -15.99
CA SER A 55 2.64 -1.91 -16.69
C SER A 55 2.25 -0.78 -15.74
N LEU A 56 1.88 -1.07 -14.48
CA LEU A 56 1.49 -0.08 -13.49
C LEU A 56 2.65 0.83 -13.07
N LEU A 57 3.90 0.38 -13.19
CA LEU A 57 5.07 1.21 -12.86
C LEU A 57 5.06 2.54 -13.63
N ASN A 58 4.62 2.51 -14.89
CA ASN A 58 4.50 3.69 -15.76
C ASN A 58 3.48 4.73 -15.26
N TYR A 59 2.57 4.34 -14.35
CA TYR A 59 1.51 5.19 -13.83
C TYR A 59 1.80 5.72 -12.43
N THR A 60 2.86 5.26 -11.76
CA THR A 60 3.19 5.66 -10.38
C THR A 60 3.53 7.15 -10.21
N ALA A 61 3.82 7.86 -11.31
CA ALA A 61 4.07 9.29 -11.35
C ALA A 61 3.10 10.05 -12.26
N ASP A 62 1.92 9.46 -12.56
CA ASP A 62 0.90 10.10 -13.40
C ASP A 62 0.49 11.48 -12.83
N SER A 63 0.24 12.43 -13.74
CA SER A 63 -0.29 13.75 -13.43
C SER A 63 -1.61 13.71 -12.65
N ASP A 64 -2.45 12.69 -12.90
CA ASP A 64 -3.60 12.39 -12.08
C ASP A 64 -3.17 11.65 -10.81
N SER A 65 -3.22 12.38 -9.70
CA SER A 65 -2.81 11.83 -8.39
C SER A 65 -3.59 10.58 -7.95
N LEU A 66 -4.82 10.38 -8.43
CA LEU A 66 -5.61 9.20 -8.08
C LEU A 66 -5.12 7.98 -8.86
N LYS A 67 -4.74 8.16 -10.14
CA LYS A 67 -4.09 7.11 -10.92
C LYS A 67 -2.76 6.69 -10.29
N ALA A 68 -1.92 7.67 -9.96
CA ALA A 68 -0.61 7.44 -9.35
C ALA A 68 -0.73 6.65 -8.03
N LYS A 69 -1.59 7.10 -7.12
CA LYS A 69 -1.80 6.42 -5.83
C LYS A 69 -2.38 5.02 -6.00
N THR A 70 -3.26 4.82 -6.98
CA THR A 70 -3.84 3.49 -7.25
C THR A 70 -2.77 2.54 -7.77
N ALA A 71 -1.94 2.98 -8.73
CA ALA A 71 -0.82 2.18 -9.23
C ALA A 71 0.14 1.80 -8.10
N ILE A 72 0.55 2.76 -7.27
CA ILE A 72 1.39 2.53 -6.08
C ILE A 72 0.74 1.51 -5.14
N ALA A 73 -0.55 1.64 -4.83
CA ALA A 73 -1.25 0.74 -3.92
C ALA A 73 -1.39 -0.69 -4.46
N LEU A 74 -1.62 -0.85 -5.77
CA LEU A 74 -1.71 -2.16 -6.43
C LEU A 74 -0.36 -2.86 -6.44
N LEU A 75 0.71 -2.19 -6.89
CA LEU A 75 2.07 -2.72 -6.91
C LEU A 75 2.56 -3.11 -5.51
N ALA A 76 2.27 -2.27 -4.51
CA ALA A 76 2.61 -2.59 -3.12
C ALA A 76 1.81 -3.76 -2.56
N GLY A 77 0.60 -4.01 -3.07
CA GLY A 77 -0.19 -5.19 -2.74
C GLY A 77 0.50 -6.49 -3.15
N GLU A 78 1.15 -6.47 -4.31
CA GLU A 78 1.96 -7.57 -4.84
C GLU A 78 3.42 -7.55 -4.31
N ARG A 79 3.75 -6.57 -3.47
CA ARG A 79 5.09 -6.36 -2.89
C ARG A 79 6.18 -6.25 -3.96
N ASP A 80 5.85 -5.60 -5.07
CA ASP A 80 6.79 -5.35 -6.16
C ASP A 80 8.04 -4.61 -5.62
N PRO A 81 9.26 -5.19 -5.74
CA PRO A 81 10.48 -4.58 -5.23
C PRO A 81 10.88 -3.31 -6.00
N ASP A 82 10.51 -3.19 -7.28
CA ASP A 82 10.86 -2.05 -8.13
C ASP A 82 10.08 -0.78 -7.71
N LEU A 83 9.07 -0.94 -6.85
CA LEU A 83 8.32 0.17 -6.27
C LEU A 83 9.10 0.90 -5.15
N LEU A 84 10.05 0.27 -4.45
CA LEU A 84 10.76 0.91 -3.33
C LEU A 84 11.53 2.17 -3.74
N PRO A 85 12.31 2.17 -4.85
CA PRO A 85 12.93 3.39 -5.37
C PRO A 85 11.92 4.49 -5.72
N VAL A 86 10.76 4.11 -6.28
CA VAL A 86 9.68 5.04 -6.64
C VAL A 86 9.06 5.67 -5.38
N ILE A 87 8.80 4.87 -4.34
CA ILE A 87 8.31 5.36 -3.05
C ILE A 87 9.31 6.34 -2.44
N SER A 88 10.60 6.00 -2.45
CA SER A 88 11.68 6.85 -1.94
C SER A 88 11.70 8.21 -2.62
N ALA A 89 11.60 8.24 -3.96
CA ALA A 89 11.53 9.48 -4.73
C ALA A 89 10.32 10.35 -4.35
N HIS A 90 9.12 9.75 -4.25
CA HIS A 90 7.92 10.50 -3.85
C HIS A 90 8.01 11.05 -2.42
N LEU A 91 8.58 10.28 -1.49
CA LEU A 91 8.80 10.73 -0.12
C LEU A 91 9.77 11.91 -0.06
N ALA A 92 10.87 11.86 -0.82
CA ALA A 92 11.84 12.96 -0.91
C ALA A 92 11.23 14.24 -1.51
N GLU A 93 10.24 14.11 -2.40
CA GLU A 93 9.47 15.22 -2.97
C GLU A 93 8.28 15.67 -2.08
N GLU A 94 8.10 15.07 -0.90
CA GLU A 94 6.95 15.25 -0.01
C GLU A 94 5.60 14.97 -0.70
N ARG A 95 5.60 14.13 -1.74
CA ARG A 95 4.42 13.75 -2.50
C ARG A 95 3.81 12.47 -1.98
N TYR A 96 2.47 12.45 -1.97
CA TYR A 96 1.67 11.27 -1.64
C TYR A 96 2.03 10.62 -0.29
N LEU A 97 2.56 11.39 0.66
CA LEU A 97 3.10 10.91 1.95
C LEU A 97 2.23 9.85 2.61
N ALA A 98 0.92 10.11 2.77
CA ALA A 98 0.02 9.16 3.40
C ALA A 98 -0.07 7.81 2.66
N THR A 99 -0.03 7.83 1.33
CA THR A 99 -0.04 6.62 0.50
C THR A 99 1.30 5.90 0.59
N CYS A 100 2.41 6.61 0.36
CA CYS A 100 3.77 6.07 0.44
C CYS A 100 4.08 5.44 1.80
N ILE A 101 3.80 6.14 2.91
CA ILE A 101 3.99 5.62 4.27
C ILE A 101 3.12 4.39 4.52
N ALA A 102 1.85 4.41 4.09
CA ALA A 102 0.95 3.27 4.31
C ALA A 102 1.42 2.02 3.56
N VAL A 103 1.88 2.15 2.32
CA VAL A 103 2.29 1.00 1.50
C VAL A 103 3.61 0.38 1.94
N LEU A 104 4.50 1.15 2.58
CA LEU A 104 5.76 0.63 3.13
C LEU A 104 5.53 -0.46 4.20
N GLY A 105 4.37 -0.47 4.87
CA GLY A 105 4.00 -1.54 5.80
C GLY A 105 3.80 -2.91 5.15
N ASN A 106 3.66 -2.99 3.82
CA ASN A 106 3.54 -4.26 3.09
C ASN A 106 4.90 -4.96 2.89
N TYR A 107 6.01 -4.23 3.05
CA TYR A 107 7.35 -4.71 2.80
C TYR A 107 8.01 -5.18 4.09
N GLN A 108 8.69 -6.34 4.02
CA GLN A 108 9.39 -6.95 5.14
C GLN A 108 10.90 -6.78 4.98
N SER A 109 11.36 -5.54 4.79
CA SER A 109 12.76 -5.23 4.46
C SER A 109 13.33 -4.10 5.32
N ALA A 110 14.62 -4.15 5.61
CA ALA A 110 15.33 -3.10 6.34
C ALA A 110 15.26 -1.74 5.62
N GLU A 111 15.24 -1.75 4.28
CA GLU A 111 15.07 -0.56 3.46
C GLU A 111 13.72 0.12 3.74
N SER A 112 12.62 -0.62 3.72
CA SER A 112 11.29 -0.07 3.99
C SER A 112 11.17 0.46 5.43
N LEU A 113 11.76 -0.24 6.40
CA LEU A 113 11.81 0.20 7.79
C LEU A 113 12.61 1.50 7.94
N THR A 114 13.75 1.60 7.25
CA THR A 114 14.58 2.82 7.26
C THR A 114 13.79 4.02 6.71
N MET A 115 13.07 3.83 5.60
CA MET A 115 12.21 4.88 5.03
C MET A 115 11.10 5.30 6.00
N LEU A 116 10.48 4.36 6.71
CA LEU A 116 9.48 4.68 7.73
C LEU A 116 10.08 5.49 8.87
N LEU A 117 11.24 5.09 9.40
CA LEU A 117 11.89 5.76 10.53
C LEU A 117 12.36 7.19 10.21
N GLN A 118 12.71 7.48 8.95
CA GLN A 118 13.01 8.85 8.50
C GLN A 118 11.83 9.82 8.68
N HIS A 119 10.60 9.30 8.76
CA HIS A 119 9.37 10.10 8.87
C HIS A 119 8.75 10.02 10.27
N LYS A 120 9.45 9.45 11.25
CA LYS A 120 8.98 9.29 12.64
C LYS A 120 8.51 10.61 13.26
N ASP A 121 9.29 11.68 13.07
CA ASP A 121 9.08 12.96 13.75
C ASP A 121 8.26 13.97 12.92
N ILE A 122 7.51 13.50 11.92
CA ILE A 122 6.63 14.38 11.13
C ILE A 122 5.69 15.16 12.06
N ALA A 123 5.53 16.47 11.86
CA ALA A 123 4.66 17.30 12.71
C ALA A 123 3.17 16.85 12.67
N ASN A 124 2.72 16.32 11.55
CA ASN A 124 1.35 15.84 11.37
C ASN A 124 1.10 14.52 12.11
N GLU A 125 0.27 14.56 13.15
CA GLU A 125 -0.08 13.38 13.97
C GLU A 125 -0.61 12.20 13.14
N ARG A 126 -1.48 12.45 12.15
CA ARG A 126 -2.05 11.40 11.31
C ARG A 126 -0.96 10.67 10.52
N LEU A 127 0.02 11.40 10.01
CA LEU A 127 1.15 10.79 9.29
C LEU A 127 2.07 10.03 10.25
N ARG A 128 2.38 10.56 11.45
CA ARG A 128 3.13 9.79 12.46
C ARG A 128 2.42 8.49 12.85
N PHE A 129 1.10 8.54 13.02
CA PHE A 129 0.31 7.33 13.28
C PHE A 129 0.41 6.33 12.12
N LEU A 130 0.39 6.79 10.86
CA LEU A 130 0.62 5.90 9.73
C LEU A 130 2.01 5.28 9.74
N VAL A 131 3.05 6.04 10.11
CA VAL A 131 4.41 5.49 10.27
C VAL A 131 4.42 4.38 11.33
N ALA A 132 3.95 4.69 12.53
CA ALA A 132 3.88 3.73 13.64
C ALA A 132 3.07 2.47 13.25
N ARG A 133 1.90 2.65 12.63
CA ARG A 133 1.08 1.56 12.14
C ARG A 133 1.80 0.72 11.07
N SER A 134 2.44 1.35 10.10
CA SER A 134 3.18 0.63 9.05
C SER A 134 4.34 -0.17 9.61
N ILE A 135 5.07 0.36 10.60
CA ILE A 135 6.12 -0.40 11.31
C ILE A 135 5.51 -1.62 12.02
N SER A 136 4.36 -1.46 12.69
CA SER A 136 3.70 -2.57 13.39
C SER A 136 3.20 -3.71 12.49
N LEU A 137 3.11 -3.48 11.17
CA LEU A 137 2.77 -4.51 10.19
C LEU A 137 3.99 -5.34 9.76
N GLN A 138 5.21 -4.91 10.11
CA GLN A 138 6.42 -5.66 9.85
C GLN A 138 6.69 -6.66 10.97
N SER A 139 7.14 -7.86 10.59
CA SER A 139 7.31 -9.00 11.51
C SER A 139 8.73 -9.17 12.03
N SER A 140 9.70 -8.35 11.58
CA SER A 140 11.09 -8.46 12.03
C SER A 140 11.25 -7.98 13.47
N ASP A 141 12.18 -8.59 14.22
CA ASP A 141 12.46 -8.18 15.61
C ASP A 141 12.92 -6.71 15.67
N ILE A 142 13.68 -6.26 14.66
CA ILE A 142 14.10 -4.86 14.53
C ILE A 142 12.88 -3.94 14.38
N ALA A 143 11.83 -4.34 13.66
CA ALA A 143 10.61 -3.54 13.55
C ALA A 143 9.82 -3.54 14.88
N LYS A 144 9.77 -4.68 15.58
CA LYS A 144 9.17 -4.78 16.92
C LYS A 144 9.89 -3.90 17.95
N GLU A 145 11.20 -3.73 17.85
CA GLU A 145 11.95 -2.79 18.68
C GLU A 145 11.73 -1.35 18.21
N ALA A 146 11.74 -1.11 16.89
CA ALA A 146 11.60 0.23 16.31
C ALA A 146 10.28 0.92 16.70
N ILE A 147 9.18 0.17 16.82
CA ILE A 147 7.88 0.72 17.23
C ILE A 147 7.89 1.26 18.66
N LEU A 148 8.74 0.70 19.55
CA LEU A 148 8.89 1.19 20.93
C LEU A 148 9.54 2.58 20.97
N SER A 149 10.22 3.00 19.91
CA SER A 149 10.74 4.35 19.83
C SER A 149 9.65 5.43 19.82
N PHE A 150 8.37 5.07 19.64
CA PHE A 150 7.21 5.95 19.74
C PHE A 150 6.58 6.00 21.15
N GLU A 151 7.15 5.35 22.17
CA GLU A 151 6.60 5.29 23.54
C GLU A 151 6.35 6.65 24.18
N ASP A 152 7.08 7.68 23.78
CA ASP A 152 6.91 9.05 24.28
C ASP A 152 6.08 9.96 23.34
N ASP A 153 5.54 9.43 22.23
CA ASP A 153 4.72 10.25 21.32
C ASP A 153 3.45 10.74 22.03
N PRO A 154 3.12 12.05 21.97
CA PRO A 154 1.95 12.60 22.65
C PRO A 154 0.60 12.12 22.09
N SER A 155 0.57 11.50 20.90
CA SER A 155 -0.65 11.01 20.27
C SER A 155 -1.24 9.82 21.03
N PHE A 156 -2.48 9.97 21.49
CA PHE A 156 -3.24 8.88 22.08
C PHE A 156 -3.37 7.67 21.14
N LEU A 157 -3.49 7.88 19.82
CA LEU A 157 -3.65 6.80 18.84
C LEU A 157 -2.38 5.95 18.74
N ILE A 158 -1.21 6.58 18.76
CA ILE A 158 0.08 5.90 18.73
C ILE A 158 0.30 5.15 20.05
N GLN A 159 0.01 5.79 21.18
CA GLN A 159 0.07 5.16 22.50
C GLN A 159 -0.86 3.93 22.60
N ALA A 160 -2.08 4.03 22.06
CA ALA A 160 -3.03 2.92 22.02
C ALA A 160 -2.55 1.79 21.11
N LEU A 161 -1.90 2.10 19.98
CA LEU A 161 -1.30 1.09 19.10
C LEU A 161 -0.22 0.29 19.84
N ILE A 162 0.74 0.97 20.47
CA ILE A 162 1.87 0.34 21.17
C ILE A 162 1.37 -0.56 22.30
N ARG A 163 0.42 -0.08 23.11
CA ARG A 163 -0.15 -0.86 24.25
C ARG A 163 -0.86 -2.14 23.83
N ASN A 164 -1.36 -2.19 22.59
CA ASN A 164 -2.10 -3.33 22.04
C ASN A 164 -1.23 -4.23 21.15
N LEU A 165 0.08 -3.96 21.05
CA LEU A 165 0.98 -4.88 20.36
C LEU A 165 0.92 -6.26 21.04
N PRO A 166 0.97 -7.36 20.26
CA PRO A 166 1.10 -8.69 20.82
C PRO A 166 2.33 -8.69 21.74
N LYS A 167 2.11 -9.00 23.02
CA LYS A 167 3.23 -9.26 23.92
C LYS A 167 3.75 -10.64 23.53
N ASP A 168 5.05 -10.74 23.25
CA ASP A 168 5.66 -12.05 23.05
C ASP A 168 5.36 -12.87 24.31
N ASP A 169 4.67 -14.01 24.14
CA ASP A 169 4.35 -14.93 25.22
C ASP A 169 5.68 -15.33 25.89
N GLN A 170 5.81 -15.02 27.19
CA GLN A 170 6.94 -15.44 28.01
C GLN A 170 6.96 -16.96 28.20
#